data_AF-A0A2N0AP79-F1
#
_entry.id   AF-A0A2N0AP79-F1
#
_cell.length_a   1.000
_cell.length_b   1.000
_cell.length_c   1.000
_cell.angle_alpha   90.00
_cell.angle_beta   90.00
_cell.angle_gamma   90.00
#
_symmetry.space_group_name_H-M   'P 1'
#
loop_
_entity.id
_entity.type
_entity.pdbx_description
1 polymer ?
#
loop_
_entity_poly.entity_id
_entity_poly.type
_entity_poly.pdbx_seq_one_letter_code
_entity_poly.pdbx_strand_id
1 'polypeptide(L)'
;MIRNKFQKLSVSLLISFISFSALSADWVYFPYEYNQIYKEKYALELELADIRKQHQNELNRLEEEKKELQTQNRNLTEDLELEKRNRAKEQDEYSDKMRDYDMRLRSLEKKGTDKERLLADENRKREEKDRADLDAYKKKLEDKERECLQKEQKLRDTYESKIDELKERIRSLEEELANLRKLTKEQKRELERLAEQTKEFEEKLAKEITSGQIRLKRFHNKLIINIDDKISFDSGSSELKPAILPAIEKIRDILASYPENYIVVEGHTDNVPIKTKFRNNWHLSSERALSVLEYMLQNKNLNPKNFSSAGYGEFQPIVPNTSKENKALNRRVDIVVVPRATGSLNTNNE
;
A
#
# COMPACT_ATOMS: atom_id res chain seq x y z
N MET A 1 -32.50 32.41 -13.01
CA MET A 1 -33.03 31.04 -13.23
C MET A 1 -31.97 30.33 -14.05
N ILE A 2 -31.13 29.45 -13.52
CA ILE A 2 -31.42 28.15 -12.93
C ILE A 2 -30.37 27.87 -11.84
N ARG A 3 -30.82 27.17 -10.80
CA ARG A 3 -30.26 27.07 -9.45
C ARG A 3 -29.73 25.65 -9.23
N ASN A 4 -28.56 25.54 -8.60
CA ASN A 4 -28.03 24.42 -7.81
C ASN A 4 -28.20 22.98 -8.32
N LYS A 5 -27.08 22.36 -8.72
CA LYS A 5 -26.81 20.93 -8.48
C LYS A 5 -25.31 20.66 -8.61
N PHE A 6 -24.56 20.85 -7.54
CA PHE A 6 -23.42 19.99 -7.19
C PHE A 6 -23.25 20.07 -5.68
N GLN A 7 -23.71 19.02 -5.02
CA GLN A 7 -23.61 18.84 -3.57
C GLN A 7 -22.15 18.69 -3.18
N LYS A 8 -21.81 19.38 -2.09
CA LYS A 8 -20.59 19.19 -1.30
C LYS A 8 -20.48 17.72 -0.88
N LEU A 9 -19.41 17.04 -1.27
CA LEU A 9 -18.84 15.96 -0.46
C LEU A 9 -17.61 16.52 0.24
N SER A 10 -17.84 17.13 1.40
CA SER A 10 -16.82 17.42 2.39
C SER A 10 -16.45 16.10 3.05
N VAL A 11 -15.30 15.53 2.72
CA VAL A 11 -14.69 14.46 3.53
C VAL A 11 -14.08 15.13 4.76
N SER A 12 -14.91 15.35 5.77
CA SER A 12 -14.47 15.73 7.11
C SER A 12 -14.18 14.42 7.84
N LEU A 13 -12.90 14.03 7.91
CA LEU A 13 -12.48 12.90 8.73
C LEU A 13 -12.42 13.37 10.18
N LEU A 14 -13.46 13.04 10.94
CA LEU A 14 -13.52 13.19 12.39
C LEU A 14 -12.37 12.36 13.00
N ILE A 15 -11.33 13.03 13.50
CA ILE A 15 -10.41 12.44 14.48
C ILE A 15 -11.14 12.45 15.81
N SER A 16 -11.89 11.39 16.08
CA SER A 16 -12.40 11.11 17.42
C SER A 16 -11.37 10.25 18.14
N PHE A 17 -10.72 10.83 19.14
CA PHE A 17 -9.93 10.13 20.14
C PHE A 17 -10.75 8.97 20.73
N ILE A 18 -10.40 7.73 20.37
CA ILE A 18 -10.81 6.53 21.11
C ILE A 18 -9.60 6.11 21.91
N SER A 19 -9.68 6.35 23.21
CA SER A 19 -8.79 5.80 24.24
C SER A 19 -8.86 4.28 24.19
N PHE A 20 -7.95 3.63 23.46
CA PHE A 20 -7.93 2.17 23.40
C PHE A 20 -7.15 1.62 24.59
N SER A 21 -7.90 1.18 25.59
CA SER A 21 -7.45 0.24 26.60
C SER A 21 -7.03 -1.06 25.89
N ALA A 22 -5.83 -1.53 26.22
CA ALA A 22 -5.24 -2.73 25.63
C ALA A 22 -6.06 -3.98 25.99
N LEU A 23 -6.94 -4.39 25.10
CA LEU A 23 -7.56 -5.71 25.10
C LEU A 23 -6.81 -6.57 24.07
N SER A 24 -5.89 -7.40 24.55
CA SER A 24 -5.18 -8.42 23.77
C SER A 24 -6.15 -9.54 23.41
N ALA A 25 -6.65 -9.53 22.17
CA ALA A 25 -7.44 -10.63 21.61
C ALA A 25 -6.50 -11.72 21.08
N ASP A 26 -6.67 -12.95 21.56
CA ASP A 26 -6.08 -14.16 21.00
C ASP A 26 -6.87 -14.57 19.74
N TRP A 27 -6.22 -14.57 18.56
CA TRP A 27 -6.88 -14.89 17.30
C TRP A 27 -6.80 -16.41 17.04
N VAL A 28 -7.87 -17.14 17.37
CA VAL A 28 -8.08 -18.53 16.92
C VAL A 28 -8.75 -18.47 15.56
N TYR A 29 -8.14 -19.06 14.51
CA TYR A 29 -8.71 -19.10 13.16
C TYR A 29 -9.40 -20.45 12.92
N PHE A 30 -10.73 -20.43 12.83
CA PHE A 30 -11.60 -21.51 12.39
C PHE A 30 -11.50 -21.72 10.86
N PRO A 31 -11.89 -22.90 10.32
CA PRO A 31 -11.87 -23.17 8.87
C PRO A 31 -12.62 -22.14 7.99
N TYR A 32 -13.65 -21.48 8.54
CA TYR A 32 -14.35 -20.39 7.85
C TYR A 32 -13.47 -19.14 7.72
N GLU A 33 -12.62 -18.86 8.72
CA GLU A 33 -11.75 -17.69 8.76
C GLU A 33 -10.54 -17.89 7.84
N TYR A 34 -10.02 -19.11 7.70
CA TYR A 34 -9.00 -19.42 6.67
C TYR A 34 -9.54 -19.19 5.25
N ASN A 35 -10.81 -19.57 5.02
CA ASN A 35 -11.48 -19.34 3.76
C ASN A 35 -11.76 -17.84 3.54
N GLN A 36 -11.98 -17.07 4.61
CA GLN A 36 -12.03 -15.59 4.57
C GLN A 36 -10.67 -14.99 4.21
N ILE A 37 -9.58 -15.30 4.92
CA ILE A 37 -8.24 -14.79 4.56
C ILE A 37 -7.86 -15.20 3.14
N TYR A 38 -8.13 -16.44 2.74
CA TYR A 38 -7.77 -16.89 1.39
C TYR A 38 -8.57 -16.13 0.33
N LYS A 39 -9.85 -15.87 0.58
CA LYS A 39 -10.69 -15.01 -0.26
C LYS A 39 -10.21 -13.56 -0.25
N GLU A 40 -9.82 -13.00 0.90
CA GLU A 40 -9.28 -11.65 1.03
C GLU A 40 -7.94 -11.51 0.32
N LYS A 41 -7.02 -12.48 0.48
CA LYS A 41 -5.75 -12.52 -0.24
C LYS A 41 -5.96 -12.60 -1.75
N TYR A 42 -6.85 -13.48 -2.20
CA TYR A 42 -7.15 -13.64 -3.62
C TYR A 42 -7.88 -12.40 -4.18
N ALA A 43 -8.76 -11.78 -3.39
CA ALA A 43 -9.40 -10.51 -3.72
C ALA A 43 -8.37 -9.38 -3.81
N LEU A 44 -7.41 -9.30 -2.89
CA LEU A 44 -6.30 -8.35 -2.93
C LEU A 44 -5.36 -8.58 -4.13
N GLU A 45 -5.10 -9.84 -4.51
CA GLU A 45 -4.33 -10.17 -5.72
C GLU A 45 -5.08 -9.74 -7.00
N LEU A 46 -6.40 -9.93 -7.03
CA LEU A 46 -7.28 -9.45 -8.10
C LEU A 46 -7.33 -7.91 -8.15
N GLU A 47 -7.49 -7.24 -7.00
CA GLU A 47 -7.47 -5.78 -6.90
C GLU A 47 -6.11 -5.22 -7.33
N LEU A 48 -4.99 -5.83 -6.93
CA LEU A 48 -3.65 -5.45 -7.38
C LEU A 48 -3.48 -5.63 -8.89
N ALA A 49 -4.02 -6.71 -9.46
CA ALA A 49 -3.99 -6.94 -10.91
C ALA A 49 -4.83 -5.89 -11.65
N ASP A 50 -6.02 -5.54 -11.13
CA ASP A 50 -6.88 -4.50 -11.68
C ASP A 50 -6.26 -3.11 -11.56
N ILE A 51 -5.65 -2.77 -10.42
CA ILE A 51 -4.91 -1.51 -10.22
C ILE A 51 -3.72 -1.42 -11.18
N ARG A 52 -2.95 -2.49 -11.36
CA ARG A 52 -1.86 -2.52 -12.35
C ARG A 52 -2.39 -2.32 -13.77
N LYS A 53 -3.51 -2.93 -14.10
CA LYS A 53 -4.16 -2.77 -15.40
C LYS A 53 -4.70 -1.35 -15.60
N GLN A 54 -5.28 -0.75 -14.56
CA GLN A 54 -5.71 0.64 -14.57
C GLN A 54 -4.53 1.59 -14.78
N HIS A 55 -3.43 1.41 -14.05
CA HIS A 55 -2.20 2.19 -14.26
C HIS A 55 -1.62 2.01 -15.67
N GLN A 56 -1.62 0.78 -16.20
CA GLN A 56 -1.17 0.53 -17.57
C GLN A 56 -2.05 1.25 -18.60
N ASN A 57 -3.37 1.23 -18.40
CA ASN A 57 -4.32 1.94 -19.26
C ASN A 57 -4.15 3.46 -19.16
N GLU A 58 -3.89 3.98 -17.96
CA GLU A 58 -3.64 5.40 -17.73
C GLU A 58 -2.32 5.86 -18.35
N LEU A 59 -1.25 5.06 -18.26
CA LEU A 59 0.00 5.30 -18.98
C LEU A 59 -0.21 5.34 -20.50
N ASN A 60 -0.93 4.36 -21.05
CA ASN A 60 -1.23 4.33 -22.48
C ASN A 60 -2.05 5.55 -22.92
N ARG A 61 -3.04 5.95 -22.11
CA ARG A 61 -3.85 7.15 -22.35
C ARG A 61 -3.01 8.42 -22.32
N LEU A 62 -2.12 8.57 -21.34
CA LEU A 62 -1.21 9.71 -21.25
C LEU A 62 -0.22 9.74 -22.42
N GLU A 63 0.23 8.58 -22.92
CA GLU A 63 1.05 8.51 -24.12
C GLU A 63 0.29 8.92 -25.39
N GLU A 64 -0.98 8.54 -25.52
CA GLU A 64 -1.85 8.98 -26.62
C GLU A 64 -2.10 10.49 -26.56
N GLU A 65 -2.45 11.03 -25.39
CA GLU A 65 -2.67 12.46 -25.18
C GLU A 65 -1.40 13.27 -25.47
N LYS A 66 -0.22 12.77 -25.08
CA LYS A 66 1.07 13.38 -25.44
C LYS A 66 1.28 13.40 -26.95
N LYS A 67 0.98 12.31 -27.67
CA LYS A 67 1.10 12.27 -29.14
C LYS A 67 0.13 13.23 -29.82
N GLU A 68 -1.09 13.34 -29.31
CA GLU A 68 -2.10 14.26 -29.83
C GLU A 68 -1.66 15.72 -29.63
N LEU A 69 -1.20 16.09 -28.44
CA LEU A 69 -0.65 17.41 -28.13
C LEU A 69 0.61 17.73 -28.95
N GLN A 70 1.46 16.75 -29.23
CA GLN A 70 2.61 16.92 -30.13
C GLN A 70 2.16 17.21 -31.56
N THR A 71 1.11 16.52 -32.03
CA THR A 71 0.54 16.74 -33.36
C THR A 71 -0.10 18.13 -33.45
N GLN A 72 -0.86 18.54 -32.44
CA GLN A 72 -1.44 19.88 -32.35
C GLN A 72 -0.37 20.97 -32.35
N ASN A 73 0.71 20.82 -31.57
CA ASN A 73 1.83 21.76 -31.58
C ASN A 73 2.49 21.86 -32.96
N ARG A 74 2.67 20.72 -33.64
CA ARG A 74 3.22 20.71 -35.00
C ARG A 74 2.31 21.47 -35.96
N ASN A 75 1.01 21.20 -35.95
CA ASN A 75 0.04 21.88 -36.82
C ASN A 75 -0.01 23.39 -36.54
N LEU A 76 -0.07 23.80 -35.26
CA LEU A 76 -0.04 25.22 -34.88
C LEU A 76 1.27 25.91 -35.31
N THR A 77 2.40 25.18 -35.29
CA THR A 77 3.68 25.70 -35.77
C THR A 77 3.65 25.88 -37.28
N GLU A 78 3.10 24.92 -38.03
CA GLU A 78 2.92 25.01 -39.48
C GLU A 78 1.98 26.17 -39.87
N ASP A 79 0.86 26.33 -39.16
CA ASP A 79 -0.10 27.43 -39.35
C ASP A 79 0.54 28.79 -39.05
N LEU A 80 1.32 28.89 -37.98
CA LEU A 80 2.05 30.11 -37.64
C LEU A 80 3.05 30.50 -38.73
N GLU A 81 3.79 29.53 -39.28
CA GLU A 81 4.73 29.78 -40.37
C GLU A 81 4.02 30.16 -41.67
N LEU A 82 2.86 29.56 -41.96
CA LEU A 82 2.03 29.95 -43.10
C LEU A 82 1.53 31.39 -42.96
N GLU A 83 1.03 31.76 -41.78
CA GLU A 83 0.53 33.10 -41.50
C GLU A 83 1.65 34.15 -41.60
N LYS A 84 2.85 33.85 -41.11
CA LYS A 84 4.04 34.70 -41.30
C LYS A 84 4.36 34.90 -42.78
N ARG A 85 4.29 33.85 -43.60
CA ARG A 85 4.51 33.94 -45.05
C ARG A 85 3.43 34.78 -45.75
N ASN A 86 2.17 34.62 -45.35
CA ASN A 86 1.07 35.41 -45.91
C ASN A 86 1.24 36.89 -45.56
N ARG A 87 1.56 37.23 -44.31
CA ARG A 87 1.87 38.61 -43.91
C ARG A 87 3.06 39.20 -44.67
N ALA A 88 4.11 38.41 -44.91
CA ALA A 88 5.25 38.88 -45.71
C ALA A 88 4.83 39.20 -47.16
N LYS A 89 4.03 38.33 -47.79
CA LYS A 89 3.49 38.59 -49.14
C LYS A 89 2.58 39.81 -49.18
N GLU A 90 1.69 39.97 -48.22
CA GLU A 90 0.82 41.15 -48.12
C GLU A 90 1.66 42.42 -47.96
N GLN A 91 2.70 42.38 -47.12
CA GLN A 91 3.62 43.50 -46.94
C GLN A 91 4.35 43.88 -48.24
N ASP A 92 4.78 42.89 -49.02
CA ASP A 92 5.37 43.11 -50.34
C ASP A 92 4.35 43.71 -51.33
N GLU A 93 3.12 43.19 -51.37
CA GLU A 93 2.05 43.75 -52.20
C GLU A 93 1.69 45.20 -51.84
N TYR A 94 1.63 45.52 -50.54
CA TYR A 94 1.41 46.89 -50.08
C TYR A 94 2.58 47.79 -50.46
N SER A 95 3.82 47.29 -50.41
CA SER A 95 5.01 48.03 -50.86
C SER A 95 4.93 48.36 -52.36
N ASP A 96 4.52 47.40 -53.19
CA ASP A 96 4.39 47.61 -54.63
C ASP A 96 3.23 48.55 -54.99
N LYS A 97 2.09 48.44 -54.28
CA LYS A 97 0.98 49.40 -54.42
C LYS A 97 1.40 50.81 -54.02
N MET A 98 2.19 50.96 -52.95
CA MET A 98 2.74 52.26 -52.55
C MET A 98 3.66 52.84 -53.62
N ARG A 99 4.51 52.03 -54.25
CA ARG A 99 5.34 52.47 -55.39
C ARG A 99 4.50 52.91 -56.59
N ASP A 100 3.43 52.19 -56.91
CA ASP A 100 2.51 52.56 -58.00
C ASP A 100 1.78 53.88 -57.69
N TYR A 101 1.30 54.05 -56.45
CA TYR A 101 0.70 55.31 -56.01
C TYR A 101 1.69 56.47 -56.05
N ASP A 102 2.94 56.27 -55.63
CA ASP A 102 4.02 57.27 -55.75
C ASP A 102 4.28 57.65 -57.21
N MET A 103 4.33 56.67 -58.13
CA MET A 103 4.50 56.95 -59.55
C MET A 103 3.31 57.72 -60.14
N ARG A 104 2.09 57.37 -59.75
CA ARG A 104 0.87 58.10 -60.14
C ARG A 104 0.87 59.52 -59.58
N LEU A 105 1.27 59.71 -58.32
CA LEU A 105 1.43 61.02 -57.70
C LEU A 105 2.41 61.87 -58.51
N ARG A 106 3.61 61.34 -58.83
CA ARG A 106 4.60 62.05 -59.66
C ARG A 106 4.09 62.41 -61.06
N SER A 107 3.24 61.55 -61.64
CA SER A 107 2.62 61.82 -62.95
C SER A 107 1.50 62.87 -62.86
N LEU A 108 0.80 62.90 -61.74
CA LEU A 108 -0.26 63.84 -61.43
C LEU A 108 0.29 65.21 -61.08
N GLU A 109 1.37 65.31 -60.29
CA GLU A 109 2.15 66.54 -60.00
C GLU A 109 2.74 67.21 -61.26
N LYS A 110 2.74 66.49 -62.40
CA LYS A 110 3.18 66.98 -63.70
C LYS A 110 2.02 67.58 -64.52
N LYS A 111 0.77 67.54 -64.03
CA LYS A 111 -0.46 67.88 -64.76
C LYS A 111 -1.53 68.53 -63.86
N GLY A 112 -1.39 69.83 -63.58
CA GLY A 112 -2.49 70.74 -63.27
C GLY A 112 -2.47 71.42 -61.90
N THR A 113 -2.24 72.73 -61.92
CA THR A 113 -1.90 73.60 -60.78
C THR A 113 -2.99 73.89 -59.73
N ASP A 114 -4.22 73.38 -59.85
CA ASP A 114 -5.27 73.59 -58.82
C ASP A 114 -5.96 72.29 -58.35
N LYS A 115 -6.17 71.32 -59.26
CA LYS A 115 -6.74 70.01 -58.92
C LYS A 115 -5.74 69.11 -58.17
N GLU A 116 -4.44 69.27 -58.45
CA GLU A 116 -3.34 68.62 -57.73
C GLU A 116 -3.31 69.03 -56.25
N ARG A 117 -3.55 70.31 -55.92
CA ARG A 117 -3.54 70.79 -54.52
C ARG A 117 -4.67 70.18 -53.70
N LEU A 118 -5.87 70.08 -54.27
CA LEU A 118 -7.01 69.45 -53.61
C LEU A 118 -6.80 67.95 -53.42
N LEU A 119 -6.29 67.25 -54.45
CA LEU A 119 -5.98 65.81 -54.35
C LEU A 119 -4.82 65.54 -53.38
N ALA A 120 -3.81 66.41 -53.33
CA ALA A 120 -2.71 66.31 -52.37
C ALA A 120 -3.19 66.55 -50.93
N ASP A 121 -4.14 67.46 -50.71
CA ASP A 121 -4.73 67.71 -49.38
C ASP A 121 -5.65 66.55 -48.95
N GLU A 122 -6.44 65.97 -49.88
CA GLU A 122 -7.22 64.75 -49.62
C GLU A 122 -6.33 63.54 -49.32
N ASN A 123 -5.24 63.36 -50.08
CA ASN A 123 -4.29 62.28 -49.85
C ASN A 123 -3.57 62.43 -48.51
N ARG A 124 -3.13 63.64 -48.14
CA ARG A 124 -2.54 63.90 -46.81
C ARG A 124 -3.50 63.54 -45.67
N LYS A 125 -4.77 63.94 -45.78
CA LYS A 125 -5.80 63.57 -44.79
C LYS A 125 -6.02 62.07 -44.72
N ARG A 126 -5.96 61.38 -45.86
CA ARG A 126 -6.07 59.92 -45.92
C ARG A 126 -4.87 59.23 -45.28
N GLU A 127 -3.65 59.69 -45.59
CA GLU A 127 -2.41 59.19 -45.01
C GLU A 127 -2.34 59.42 -43.50
N GLU A 128 -2.80 60.58 -43.01
CA GLU A 128 -2.91 60.87 -41.58
C GLU A 128 -3.88 59.92 -40.88
N LYS A 129 -5.04 59.65 -41.50
CA LYS A 129 -6.01 58.68 -40.99
C LYS A 129 -5.46 57.26 -40.99
N ASP A 130 -4.85 56.82 -42.10
CA ASP A 130 -4.28 55.48 -42.23
C ASP A 130 -3.12 55.29 -41.24
N ARG A 131 -2.30 56.33 -41.01
CA ARG A 131 -1.26 56.32 -39.99
C ARG A 131 -1.84 56.21 -38.58
N ALA A 132 -2.90 56.96 -38.28
CA ALA A 132 -3.58 56.89 -36.98
C ALA A 132 -4.23 55.51 -36.74
N ASP A 133 -4.87 54.93 -37.76
CA ASP A 133 -5.44 53.59 -37.69
C ASP A 133 -4.34 52.54 -37.48
N LEU A 134 -3.22 52.66 -38.20
CA LEU A 134 -2.07 51.75 -38.08
C LEU A 134 -1.41 51.82 -36.70
N ASP A 135 -1.27 53.00 -36.11
CA ASP A 135 -0.77 53.18 -34.75
C ASP A 135 -1.75 52.59 -33.71
N ALA A 136 -3.07 52.75 -33.93
CA ALA A 136 -4.08 52.14 -33.09
C ALA A 136 -4.06 50.59 -33.18
N TYR A 137 -3.84 50.03 -34.36
CA TYR A 137 -3.70 48.58 -34.55
C TYR A 137 -2.42 48.04 -33.90
N LYS A 138 -1.28 48.73 -34.04
CA LYS A 138 -0.02 48.36 -33.37
C LYS A 138 -0.20 48.32 -31.87
N LYS A 139 -0.80 49.35 -31.27
CA LYS A 139 -1.06 49.39 -29.83
C LYS A 139 -1.94 48.22 -29.36
N LYS A 140 -3.01 47.91 -30.09
CA LYS A 140 -3.87 46.74 -29.80
C LYS A 140 -3.13 45.41 -29.90
N LEU A 141 -2.20 45.28 -30.85
CA LEU A 141 -1.38 44.08 -31.02
C LEU A 141 -0.41 43.94 -29.84
N GLU A 142 0.30 45.01 -29.46
CA GLU A 142 1.20 45.01 -28.30
C GLU A 142 0.47 44.68 -27.00
N ASP A 143 -0.74 45.22 -26.79
CA ASP A 143 -1.54 44.93 -25.60
C ASP A 143 -1.96 43.44 -25.56
N LYS A 144 -2.34 42.87 -26.71
CA LYS A 144 -2.65 41.43 -26.83
C LYS A 144 -1.44 40.55 -26.61
N GLU A 145 -0.27 40.93 -27.13
CA GLU A 145 0.99 40.21 -26.93
C GLU A 145 1.37 40.19 -25.45
N ARG A 146 1.24 41.32 -24.75
CA ARG A 146 1.45 41.39 -23.29
C ARG A 146 0.46 40.51 -22.52
N GLU A 147 -0.81 40.51 -22.91
CA GLU A 147 -1.82 39.66 -22.27
C GLU A 147 -1.51 38.16 -22.48
N CYS A 148 -1.10 37.78 -23.69
CA CYS A 148 -0.72 36.41 -24.01
C CYS A 148 0.50 35.97 -23.18
N LEU A 149 1.54 36.82 -23.12
CA LEU A 149 2.76 36.54 -22.35
C LEU A 149 2.47 36.39 -20.85
N GLN A 150 1.61 37.23 -20.29
CA GLN A 150 1.20 37.12 -18.88
C GLN A 150 0.43 35.83 -18.59
N LYS A 151 -0.45 35.39 -19.50
CA LYS A 151 -1.18 34.12 -19.36
C LYS A 151 -0.22 32.94 -19.42
N GLU A 152 0.72 32.96 -20.37
CA GLU A 152 1.73 31.93 -20.51
C GLU A 152 2.63 31.83 -19.26
N GLN A 153 3.07 32.96 -18.72
CA GLN A 153 3.88 33.00 -17.51
C GLN A 153 3.12 32.44 -16.30
N LYS A 154 1.87 32.87 -16.07
CA LYS A 154 1.03 32.31 -15.00
C LYS A 154 0.82 30.81 -15.14
N LEU A 155 0.64 30.34 -16.37
CA LEU A 155 0.45 28.92 -16.66
C LEU A 155 1.74 28.14 -16.36
N ARG A 156 2.90 28.67 -16.77
CA ARG A 156 4.21 28.11 -16.46
C ARG A 156 4.44 28.01 -14.94
N ASP A 157 4.20 29.09 -14.19
CA ASP A 157 4.38 29.10 -12.74
C ASP A 157 3.47 28.06 -12.04
N THR A 158 2.25 27.90 -12.56
CA THR A 158 1.29 26.90 -12.05
C THR A 158 1.78 25.48 -12.32
N TYR A 159 2.30 25.19 -13.52
CA TYR A 159 2.83 23.87 -13.85
C TYR A 159 4.13 23.57 -13.10
N GLU A 160 5.00 24.56 -12.91
CA GLU A 160 6.23 24.42 -12.14
C GLU A 160 5.92 24.04 -10.69
N SER A 161 4.95 24.72 -10.07
CA SER A 161 4.48 24.38 -8.72
C SER A 161 3.92 22.96 -8.63
N LYS A 162 3.12 22.52 -9.61
CA LYS A 162 2.57 21.15 -9.66
C LYS A 162 3.66 20.10 -9.88
N ILE A 163 4.65 20.39 -10.70
CA ILE A 163 5.78 19.49 -10.95
C ILE A 163 6.56 19.28 -9.66
N ASP A 164 6.80 20.34 -8.89
CA ASP A 164 7.53 20.23 -7.63
C ASP A 164 6.71 19.48 -6.56
N GLU A 165 5.40 19.71 -6.48
CA GLU A 165 4.50 18.91 -5.63
C GLU A 165 4.54 17.42 -5.99
N LEU A 166 4.45 17.09 -7.28
CA LEU A 166 4.51 15.71 -7.75
C LEU A 166 5.88 15.06 -7.50
N LYS A 167 6.98 15.82 -7.65
CA LYS A 167 8.32 15.31 -7.32
C LYS A 167 8.44 14.95 -5.84
N GLU A 168 7.94 15.80 -4.94
CA GLU A 168 7.96 15.49 -3.50
C GLU A 168 7.06 14.29 -3.18
N ARG A 169 5.89 14.17 -3.84
CA ARG A 169 5.02 12.99 -3.69
C ARG A 169 5.67 11.70 -4.17
N ILE A 170 6.39 11.73 -5.31
CA ILE A 170 7.15 10.59 -5.81
C ILE A 170 8.22 10.20 -4.79
N ARG A 171 8.98 11.18 -4.27
CA ARG A 171 10.04 10.92 -3.29
C ARG A 171 9.49 10.27 -2.01
N SER A 172 8.34 10.72 -1.50
CA SER A 172 7.70 10.09 -0.34
C SER A 172 7.25 8.66 -0.62
N LEU A 173 6.68 8.40 -1.82
CA LEU A 173 6.22 7.07 -2.21
C LEU A 173 7.38 6.09 -2.40
N GLU A 174 8.52 6.56 -2.93
CA GLU A 174 9.73 5.75 -3.07
C GLU A 174 10.27 5.30 -1.71
N GLU A 175 10.21 6.17 -0.70
CA GLU A 175 10.62 5.83 0.67
C GLU A 175 9.67 4.81 1.32
N GLU A 176 8.35 5.01 1.18
CA GLU A 176 7.35 4.03 1.64
C GLU A 176 7.55 2.66 0.98
N LEU A 177 7.77 2.63 -0.34
CA LEU A 177 8.04 1.39 -1.07
C LEU A 177 9.33 0.72 -0.61
N ALA A 178 10.37 1.48 -0.29
CA ALA A 178 11.62 0.94 0.25
C ALA A 178 11.41 0.28 1.62
N ASN A 179 10.62 0.92 2.50
CA ASN A 179 10.30 0.39 3.81
C ASN A 179 9.43 -0.87 3.73
N LEU A 180 8.40 -0.86 2.87
CA LEU A 180 7.56 -2.04 2.64
C LEU A 180 8.38 -3.21 2.08
N ARG A 181 9.28 -2.98 1.13
CA ARG A 181 10.17 -4.03 0.59
C ARG A 181 11.07 -4.65 1.67
N LYS A 182 11.60 -3.84 2.59
CA LYS A 182 12.39 -4.35 3.73
C LYS A 182 11.52 -5.24 4.62
N LEU A 183 10.33 -4.77 5.00
CA LEU A 183 9.39 -5.53 5.84
C LEU A 183 8.98 -6.86 5.19
N THR A 184 8.65 -6.86 3.89
CA THR A 184 8.31 -8.10 3.17
C THR A 184 9.49 -9.07 3.12
N LYS A 185 10.72 -8.58 2.95
CA LYS A 185 11.92 -9.42 2.94
C LYS A 185 12.18 -10.06 4.31
N GLU A 186 11.97 -9.32 5.39
CA GLU A 186 12.09 -9.83 6.76
C GLU A 186 11.01 -10.87 7.06
N GLN A 187 9.75 -10.59 6.72
CA GLN A 187 8.65 -11.55 6.87
C GLN A 187 8.89 -12.85 6.10
N LYS A 188 9.40 -12.76 4.86
CA LYS A 188 9.73 -13.94 4.05
C LYS A 188 10.82 -14.80 4.70
N ARG A 189 11.88 -14.18 5.22
CA ARG A 189 12.96 -14.87 5.93
C ARG A 189 12.44 -15.61 7.18
N GLU A 190 11.54 -14.96 7.91
CA GLU A 190 10.92 -15.56 9.09
C GLU A 190 10.06 -16.79 8.73
N LEU A 191 9.28 -16.67 7.64
CA LEU A 191 8.47 -17.78 7.13
C LEU A 191 9.32 -18.98 6.66
N GLU A 192 10.44 -18.72 6.00
CA GLU A 192 11.40 -19.73 5.57
C GLU A 192 12.06 -20.42 6.77
N ARG A 193 12.49 -19.65 7.77
CA ARG A 193 13.07 -20.20 9.00
C ARG A 193 12.07 -21.06 9.78
N LEU A 194 10.83 -20.60 9.92
CA LEU A 194 9.76 -21.39 10.55
C LEU A 194 9.46 -22.67 9.76
N ALA A 195 9.56 -22.63 8.42
CA ALA A 195 9.37 -23.81 7.58
C ALA A 195 10.48 -24.84 7.82
N GLU A 196 11.73 -24.41 7.85
CA GLU A 196 12.87 -25.30 8.14
C GLU A 196 12.78 -25.91 9.54
N GLN A 197 12.44 -25.08 10.53
CA GLN A 197 12.22 -25.56 11.90
C GLN A 197 11.09 -26.60 11.96
N THR A 198 9.96 -26.35 11.28
CA THR A 198 8.84 -27.31 11.24
C THR A 198 9.27 -28.63 10.62
N LYS A 199 10.04 -28.58 9.53
CA LYS A 199 10.57 -29.77 8.86
C LYS A 199 11.50 -30.57 9.78
N GLU A 200 12.36 -29.91 10.54
CA GLU A 200 13.21 -30.58 11.54
C GLU A 200 12.38 -31.30 12.62
N PHE A 201 11.30 -30.65 13.10
CA PHE A 201 10.35 -31.30 14.02
C PHE A 201 9.66 -32.51 13.39
N GLU A 202 9.21 -32.41 12.13
CA GLU A 202 8.59 -33.51 11.39
C GLU A 202 9.55 -34.71 11.25
N GLU A 203 10.81 -34.46 10.91
CA GLU A 203 11.84 -35.51 10.75
C GLU A 203 12.16 -36.20 12.08
N LYS A 204 12.39 -35.44 13.15
CA LYS A 204 12.79 -35.98 14.46
C LYS A 204 11.64 -36.62 15.24
N LEU A 205 10.40 -36.16 15.02
CA LEU A 205 9.18 -36.66 15.67
C LEU A 205 8.34 -37.57 14.77
N ALA A 206 8.87 -38.02 13.62
CA ALA A 206 8.12 -38.80 12.64
C ALA A 206 7.39 -40.02 13.23
N LYS A 207 8.00 -40.72 14.20
CA LYS A 207 7.41 -41.89 14.87
C LYS A 207 6.24 -41.50 15.77
N GLU A 208 6.38 -40.43 16.53
CA GLU A 208 5.37 -39.90 17.45
C GLU A 208 4.19 -39.30 16.69
N ILE A 209 4.46 -38.66 15.53
CA ILE A 209 3.43 -38.16 14.61
C ILE A 209 2.67 -39.31 13.96
N THR A 210 3.37 -40.32 13.43
CA THR A 210 2.74 -41.49 12.78
C THR A 210 1.89 -42.31 13.76
N SER A 211 2.30 -42.38 15.03
CA SER A 211 1.53 -43.06 16.08
C SER A 211 0.40 -42.20 16.67
N GLY A 212 0.22 -40.96 16.20
CA GLY A 212 -0.87 -40.07 16.62
C GLY A 212 -0.68 -39.40 17.98
N GLN A 213 0.51 -39.53 18.58
CA GLN A 213 0.83 -38.99 19.91
C GLN A 213 1.09 -37.48 19.86
N ILE A 214 1.68 -37.01 18.75
CA ILE A 214 1.99 -35.61 18.49
C ILE A 214 1.34 -35.17 17.19
N ARG A 215 0.82 -33.95 17.16
CA ARG A 215 0.37 -33.27 15.94
C ARG A 215 1.07 -31.94 15.82
N LEU A 216 1.56 -31.62 14.62
CA LEU A 216 2.17 -30.34 14.32
C LEU A 216 1.19 -29.48 13.52
N LYS A 217 1.06 -28.21 13.89
CA LYS A 217 0.24 -27.24 13.15
C LYS A 217 0.99 -25.92 13.04
N ARG A 218 1.10 -25.40 11.82
CA ARG A 218 1.57 -24.03 11.58
C ARG A 218 0.39 -23.07 11.61
N PHE A 219 0.53 -21.96 12.33
CA PHE A 219 -0.54 -21.00 12.52
C PHE A 219 -0.01 -19.59 12.80
N HIS A 220 -0.30 -18.60 11.95
CA HIS A 220 0.09 -17.19 12.14
C HIS A 220 1.55 -16.98 12.58
N ASN A 221 2.49 -17.56 11.82
CA ASN A 221 3.93 -17.56 12.12
C ASN A 221 4.32 -18.25 13.44
N LYS A 222 3.45 -19.07 14.01
CA LYS A 222 3.74 -19.93 15.16
C LYS A 222 3.73 -21.39 14.75
N LEU A 223 4.50 -22.21 15.45
CA LEU A 223 4.41 -23.67 15.38
C LEU A 223 3.73 -24.16 16.66
N ILE A 224 2.62 -24.87 16.52
CA ILE A 224 1.88 -25.48 17.61
C ILE A 224 2.18 -26.98 17.59
N ILE A 225 2.79 -27.46 18.67
CA ILE A 225 3.06 -28.88 18.89
C ILE A 225 2.01 -29.38 19.88
N ASN A 226 1.01 -30.07 19.35
CA ASN A 226 -0.09 -30.59 20.13
C ASN A 226 0.24 -32.00 20.61
N ILE A 227 0.15 -32.21 21.92
CA ILE A 227 0.40 -33.48 22.59
C ILE A 227 -0.92 -34.00 23.17
N ASP A 228 -1.27 -35.26 22.85
CA ASP A 228 -2.50 -35.88 23.35
C ASP A 228 -2.44 -36.08 24.88
N ASP A 229 -3.49 -35.68 25.59
CA ASP A 229 -3.59 -35.82 27.05
C ASP A 229 -3.58 -37.30 27.48
N LYS A 230 -4.14 -38.23 26.69
CA LYS A 230 -4.25 -39.65 27.06
C LYS A 230 -2.91 -40.34 27.25
N ILE A 231 -1.91 -39.94 26.46
CA ILE A 231 -0.55 -40.45 26.58
C ILE A 231 0.25 -39.67 27.62
N SER A 232 -0.13 -38.41 27.87
CA SER A 232 0.62 -37.50 28.72
C SER A 232 0.26 -37.61 30.20
N PHE A 233 -1.01 -37.83 30.52
CA PHE A 233 -1.54 -37.77 31.89
C PHE A 233 -2.60 -38.85 32.13
N ASP A 234 -2.70 -39.29 33.38
CA ASP A 234 -3.86 -40.05 33.83
C ASP A 234 -5.08 -39.15 34.06
N SER A 235 -6.26 -39.76 34.04
CA SER A 235 -7.53 -39.04 34.21
C SER A 235 -7.53 -38.24 35.51
N GLY A 236 -7.64 -36.92 35.41
CA GLY A 236 -7.68 -36.02 36.56
C GLY A 236 -6.35 -35.89 37.32
N SER A 237 -5.23 -36.29 36.70
CA SER A 237 -3.87 -36.08 37.18
C SER A 237 -3.13 -35.02 36.34
N SER A 238 -2.15 -34.36 36.95
CA SER A 238 -1.16 -33.50 36.29
C SER A 238 0.23 -34.15 36.24
N GLU A 239 0.40 -35.37 36.72
CA GLU A 239 1.68 -36.07 36.69
C GLU A 239 1.94 -36.66 35.30
N LEU A 240 3.12 -36.37 34.75
CA LEU A 240 3.53 -36.86 33.43
C LEU A 240 3.76 -38.36 33.45
N LYS A 241 3.18 -39.06 32.48
CA LYS A 241 3.38 -40.49 32.31
C LYS A 241 4.76 -40.77 31.70
N PRO A 242 5.46 -41.84 32.10
CA PRO A 242 6.76 -42.20 31.51
C PRO A 242 6.74 -42.36 29.99
N ALA A 243 5.58 -42.73 29.42
CA ALA A 243 5.40 -42.93 27.99
C ALA A 243 5.60 -41.65 27.15
N ILE A 244 5.29 -40.47 27.69
CA ILE A 244 5.41 -39.21 26.93
C ILE A 244 6.79 -38.56 27.07
N LEU A 245 7.57 -38.94 28.09
CA LEU A 245 8.85 -38.32 28.38
C LEU A 245 9.80 -38.29 27.17
N PRO A 246 10.02 -39.39 26.41
CA PRO A 246 10.93 -39.38 25.26
C PRO A 246 10.52 -38.39 24.17
N ALA A 247 9.22 -38.17 23.97
CA ALA A 247 8.70 -37.20 23.02
C ALA A 247 9.03 -35.77 23.46
N ILE A 248 8.81 -35.44 24.75
CA ILE A 248 9.12 -34.11 25.29
C ILE A 248 10.64 -33.88 25.30
N GLU A 249 11.46 -34.92 25.51
CA GLU A 249 12.92 -34.84 25.40
C GLU A 249 13.37 -34.44 23.99
N LYS A 250 12.82 -35.07 22.95
CA LYS A 250 13.10 -34.65 21.57
C LYS A 250 12.66 -33.21 21.31
N ILE A 251 11.49 -32.82 21.79
CA ILE A 251 10.98 -31.45 21.63
C ILE A 251 11.92 -30.44 22.29
N ARG A 252 12.29 -30.65 23.55
CA ARG A 252 13.17 -29.71 24.29
C ARG A 252 14.58 -29.62 23.67
N ASP A 253 15.09 -30.72 23.10
CA ASP A 253 16.40 -30.74 22.45
C ASP A 253 16.39 -29.98 21.11
N ILE A 254 15.31 -30.09 20.33
CA ILE A 254 15.14 -29.27 19.12
C ILE A 254 15.02 -27.80 19.50
N LEU A 255 14.20 -27.48 20.52
CA LEU A 255 14.02 -26.10 20.99
C LEU A 255 15.32 -25.47 21.49
N ALA A 256 16.25 -26.25 22.03
CA ALA A 256 17.58 -25.76 22.43
C ALA A 256 18.44 -25.28 21.26
N SER A 257 18.16 -25.73 20.03
CA SER A 257 18.81 -25.25 18.81
C SER A 257 18.24 -23.93 18.30
N TYR A 258 17.11 -23.47 18.86
CA TYR A 258 16.44 -22.22 18.52
C TYR A 258 16.21 -21.34 19.77
N PRO A 259 17.29 -20.92 20.45
CA PRO A 259 17.24 -20.22 21.74
C PRO A 259 16.54 -18.85 21.70
N GLU A 260 16.30 -18.31 20.52
CA GLU A 260 15.61 -17.04 20.32
C GLU A 260 14.09 -17.15 20.41
N ASN A 261 13.51 -18.34 20.30
CA ASN A 261 12.06 -18.52 20.31
C ASN A 261 11.46 -18.33 21.71
N TYR A 262 10.26 -17.76 21.76
CA TYR A 262 9.40 -17.78 22.94
C TYR A 262 8.51 -19.02 22.90
N ILE A 263 8.34 -19.67 24.04
CA ILE A 263 7.62 -20.93 24.15
C ILE A 263 6.52 -20.76 25.20
N VAL A 264 5.29 -21.01 24.81
CA VAL A 264 4.13 -21.02 25.70
C VAL A 264 3.60 -22.45 25.77
N VAL A 265 3.53 -23.00 26.97
CA VAL A 265 2.92 -24.32 27.20
C VAL A 265 1.48 -24.10 27.66
N GLU A 266 0.53 -24.58 26.88
CA GLU A 266 -0.89 -24.31 27.04
C GLU A 266 -1.63 -25.60 27.39
N GLY A 267 -2.32 -25.62 28.52
CA GLY A 267 -3.14 -26.74 28.95
C GLY A 267 -4.61 -26.54 28.59
N HIS A 268 -5.26 -27.59 28.07
CA HIS A 268 -6.69 -27.59 27.76
C HIS A 268 -7.39 -28.85 28.29
N THR A 269 -8.66 -28.71 28.67
CA THR A 269 -9.53 -29.81 29.08
C THR A 269 -10.75 -29.91 28.18
N ASP A 270 -11.52 -30.98 28.34
CA ASP A 270 -12.90 -31.00 27.88
C ASP A 270 -13.82 -30.28 28.88
N ASN A 271 -15.13 -30.33 28.62
CA ASN A 271 -16.16 -29.74 29.46
C ASN A 271 -16.69 -30.65 30.58
N VAL A 272 -16.02 -31.78 30.86
CA VAL A 272 -16.46 -32.68 31.92
C VAL A 272 -15.96 -32.11 33.26
N PRO A 273 -16.86 -31.84 34.23
CA PRO A 273 -16.45 -31.37 35.53
C PRO A 273 -15.58 -32.41 36.23
N ILE A 274 -14.42 -32.00 36.74
CA ILE A 274 -13.52 -32.86 37.50
C ILE A 274 -13.89 -32.87 38.99
N LYS A 275 -13.73 -34.03 39.62
CA LYS A 275 -13.88 -34.23 41.07
C LYS A 275 -12.61 -34.90 41.62
N THR A 276 -11.50 -34.18 41.59
CA THR A 276 -10.20 -34.66 42.07
C THR A 276 -9.57 -33.64 43.02
N LYS A 277 -8.24 -33.71 43.23
CA LYS A 277 -7.49 -32.70 44.01
C LYS A 277 -7.57 -31.29 43.40
N PHE A 278 -7.93 -31.17 42.12
CA PHE A 278 -8.05 -29.89 41.44
C PHE A 278 -9.46 -29.31 41.58
N ARG A 279 -9.53 -28.06 42.04
CA ARG A 279 -10.77 -27.26 42.21
C ARG A 279 -11.69 -27.23 40.96
N ASN A 280 -11.11 -27.12 39.76
CA ASN A 280 -11.83 -27.02 38.49
C ASN A 280 -10.89 -27.27 37.30
N ASN A 281 -11.45 -27.25 36.08
CA ASN A 281 -10.71 -27.47 34.84
C ASN A 281 -9.62 -26.42 34.57
N TRP A 282 -9.80 -25.17 35.01
CA TRP A 282 -8.73 -24.17 34.99
C TRP A 282 -7.52 -24.66 35.76
N HIS A 283 -7.71 -25.04 37.03
CA HIS A 283 -6.64 -25.53 37.89
C HIS A 283 -5.94 -26.77 37.31
N LEU A 284 -6.69 -27.77 36.83
CA LEU A 284 -6.10 -28.97 36.21
C LEU A 284 -5.27 -28.62 34.97
N SER A 285 -5.79 -27.76 34.09
CA SER A 285 -5.11 -27.38 32.85
C SER A 285 -3.81 -26.63 33.12
N SER A 286 -3.81 -25.70 34.08
CA SER A 286 -2.62 -24.94 34.47
C SER A 286 -1.54 -25.86 35.05
N GLU A 287 -1.91 -26.80 35.90
CA GLU A 287 -0.98 -27.74 36.53
C GLU A 287 -0.37 -28.71 35.50
N ARG A 288 -1.15 -29.16 34.50
CA ARG A 288 -0.64 -29.98 33.39
C ARG A 288 0.37 -29.21 32.54
N ALA A 289 0.04 -27.97 32.18
CA ALA A 289 0.95 -27.11 31.42
C ALA A 289 2.25 -26.85 32.19
N LEU A 290 2.15 -26.57 33.48
CA LEU A 290 3.30 -26.37 34.35
C LEU A 290 4.17 -27.62 34.44
N SER A 291 3.57 -28.80 34.58
CA SER A 291 4.31 -30.08 34.66
C SER A 291 5.13 -30.36 33.39
N VAL A 292 4.57 -30.07 32.20
CA VAL A 292 5.30 -30.15 30.93
C VAL A 292 6.43 -29.13 30.88
N LEU A 293 6.15 -27.88 31.26
CA LEU A 293 7.14 -26.81 31.31
C LEU A 293 8.33 -27.16 32.21
N GLU A 294 8.07 -27.62 33.43
CA GLU A 294 9.10 -28.03 34.39
C GLU A 294 9.98 -29.15 33.82
N TYR A 295 9.36 -30.15 33.18
CA TYR A 295 10.10 -31.24 32.56
C TYR A 295 10.96 -30.79 31.37
N MET A 296 10.47 -29.85 30.56
CA MET A 296 11.25 -29.24 29.48
C MET A 296 12.47 -28.50 30.02
N LEU A 297 12.28 -27.68 31.07
CA LEU A 297 13.34 -26.85 31.67
C LEU A 297 14.42 -27.64 32.42
N GLN A 298 14.27 -28.95 32.57
CA GLN A 298 15.38 -29.81 33.00
C GLN A 298 16.55 -29.81 31.99
N ASN A 299 16.31 -29.47 30.72
CA ASN A 299 17.39 -29.23 29.76
C ASN A 299 18.00 -27.83 30.00
N LYS A 300 19.24 -27.81 30.49
CA LYS A 300 19.99 -26.59 30.85
C LYS A 300 20.31 -25.66 29.66
N ASN A 301 20.18 -26.15 28.43
CA ASN A 301 20.39 -25.34 27.23
C ASN A 301 19.17 -24.46 26.91
N LEU A 302 18.03 -24.69 27.56
CA LEU A 302 16.85 -23.85 27.44
C LEU A 302 16.93 -22.68 28.43
N ASN A 303 16.72 -21.46 27.95
CA ASN A 303 16.67 -20.27 28.80
C ASN A 303 15.27 -20.12 29.41
N PRO A 304 15.08 -20.26 30.73
CA PRO A 304 13.76 -20.16 31.36
C PRO A 304 13.03 -18.85 31.09
N LYS A 305 13.75 -17.76 30.78
CA LYS A 305 13.16 -16.45 30.45
C LYS A 305 12.30 -16.45 29.18
N ASN A 306 12.48 -17.44 28.32
CA ASN A 306 11.73 -17.56 27.08
C ASN A 306 10.47 -18.41 27.22
N PHE A 307 10.22 -18.97 28.41
CA PHE A 307 9.14 -19.91 28.63
C PHE A 307 8.04 -19.32 29.51
N SER A 308 6.81 -19.71 29.21
CA SER A 308 5.64 -19.45 30.06
C SER A 308 4.69 -20.64 30.01
N SER A 309 3.80 -20.74 30.99
CA SER A 309 2.71 -21.71 30.99
C SER A 309 1.37 -21.01 31.20
N ALA A 310 0.34 -21.52 30.54
CA ALA A 310 -1.03 -21.07 30.66
C ALA A 310 -1.97 -22.27 30.72
N GLY A 311 -3.03 -22.17 31.53
CA GLY A 311 -4.12 -23.14 31.51
C GLY A 311 -5.38 -22.45 31.03
N TYR A 312 -6.07 -23.01 30.03
CA TYR A 312 -7.28 -22.44 29.43
C TYR A 312 -8.57 -23.18 29.84
N GLY A 313 -8.44 -24.25 30.63
CA GLY A 313 -9.57 -25.11 30.99
C GLY A 313 -10.33 -25.60 29.76
N GLU A 314 -11.66 -25.52 29.82
CA GLU A 314 -12.59 -25.96 28.78
C GLU A 314 -12.92 -24.88 27.74
N PHE A 315 -12.40 -23.67 27.90
CA PHE A 315 -12.86 -22.46 27.20
C PHE A 315 -12.18 -22.21 25.85
N GLN A 316 -11.19 -23.02 25.48
CA GLN A 316 -10.58 -23.03 24.15
C GLN A 316 -10.65 -24.43 23.51
N PRO A 317 -11.86 -24.93 23.19
CA PRO A 317 -12.03 -26.21 22.52
C PRO A 317 -11.64 -26.10 21.03
N ILE A 318 -10.91 -27.09 20.52
CA ILE A 318 -10.61 -27.18 19.09
C ILE A 318 -11.75 -27.81 18.29
N VAL A 319 -12.62 -28.57 18.97
CA VAL A 319 -13.83 -29.18 18.42
C VAL A 319 -14.99 -29.10 19.43
N PRO A 320 -16.26 -29.11 19.01
CA PRO A 320 -17.38 -29.09 19.95
C PRO A 320 -17.36 -30.28 20.92
N ASN A 321 -17.60 -30.05 22.22
CA ASN A 321 -17.60 -31.09 23.28
C ASN A 321 -18.82 -32.05 23.24
N THR A 322 -19.22 -32.49 22.05
CA THR A 322 -20.46 -33.24 21.78
C THR A 322 -20.29 -34.76 21.78
N SER A 323 -19.09 -35.27 21.47
CA SER A 323 -18.78 -36.71 21.43
C SER A 323 -17.57 -37.06 22.30
N LYS A 324 -17.38 -38.36 22.61
CA LYS A 324 -16.22 -38.82 23.40
C LYS A 324 -14.91 -38.58 22.65
N GLU A 325 -14.97 -38.71 21.33
CA GLU A 325 -13.87 -38.50 20.39
C GLU A 325 -13.48 -37.02 20.39
N ASN A 326 -14.46 -36.12 20.30
CA ASN A 326 -14.20 -34.67 20.32
C ASN A 326 -13.65 -34.21 21.67
N LYS A 327 -14.20 -34.72 22.77
CA LYS A 327 -13.67 -34.44 24.11
C LYS A 327 -12.23 -34.91 24.26
N ALA A 328 -11.87 -36.05 23.67
CA ALA A 328 -10.49 -36.52 23.66
C ALA A 328 -9.55 -35.57 22.90
N LEU A 329 -10.00 -34.99 21.79
CA LEU A 329 -9.22 -34.00 21.05
C LEU A 329 -9.03 -32.69 21.84
N ASN A 330 -10.03 -32.28 22.64
CA ASN A 330 -9.95 -31.07 23.45
C ASN A 330 -9.04 -31.21 24.67
N ARG A 331 -8.92 -32.40 25.25
CA ARG A 331 -7.95 -32.70 26.31
C ARG A 331 -6.55 -32.82 25.69
N ARG A 332 -5.74 -31.78 25.85
CA ARG A 332 -4.41 -31.72 25.24
C ARG A 332 -3.50 -30.72 25.94
N VAL A 333 -2.21 -30.83 25.66
CA VAL A 333 -1.24 -29.77 25.94
C VAL A 333 -0.63 -29.30 24.62
N ASP A 334 -0.69 -28.00 24.38
CA ASP A 334 -0.12 -27.35 23.20
C ASP A 334 1.20 -26.68 23.61
N ILE A 335 2.30 -27.00 22.93
CA ILE A 335 3.55 -26.25 23.04
C ILE A 335 3.59 -25.28 21.85
N VAL A 336 3.35 -24.01 22.13
CA VAL A 336 3.29 -22.94 21.14
C VAL A 336 4.67 -22.29 21.04
N VAL A 337 5.33 -22.53 19.91
CA VAL A 337 6.61 -21.93 19.56
C VAL A 337 6.34 -20.66 18.78
N VAL A 338 6.69 -19.53 19.38
CA VAL A 338 6.57 -18.19 18.81
C VAL A 338 7.98 -17.73 18.43
N PRO A 339 8.28 -17.61 17.15
CA PRO A 339 9.55 -17.04 16.74
C PRO A 339 9.68 -15.61 17.24
N ARG A 340 10.81 -15.29 17.85
CA ARG A 340 11.10 -13.90 18.19
C ARG A 340 11.32 -13.14 16.90
N ALA A 341 10.39 -12.27 16.57
CA ALA A 341 10.54 -11.32 15.47
C ALA A 341 11.86 -10.55 15.67
N THR A 342 12.89 -10.91 14.90
CA THR A 342 14.10 -10.11 14.80
C THR A 342 13.74 -8.88 13.98
N GLY A 343 13.11 -7.88 14.59
CA GLY A 343 12.80 -6.62 13.90
C GLY A 343 11.67 -5.74 14.43
N SER A 344 10.86 -6.17 15.39
CA SER A 344 9.80 -5.32 15.96
C SER A 344 9.94 -5.23 17.47
N LEU A 345 10.00 -4.00 17.99
CA LEU A 345 10.09 -3.61 19.42
C LEU A 345 11.50 -3.35 20.00
N ASN A 346 12.40 -2.73 19.23
CA ASN A 346 13.43 -1.84 19.80
C ASN A 346 13.29 -0.44 19.17
N THR A 347 12.11 0.17 19.29
CA THR A 347 12.02 1.63 19.34
C THR A 347 12.12 2.03 20.79
N ASN A 348 13.34 2.01 21.31
CA ASN A 348 13.67 2.71 22.54
C ASN A 348 13.44 4.19 22.27
N ASN A 349 12.34 4.73 22.80
CA ASN A 349 12.30 6.13 23.19
C ASN A 349 13.07 6.20 24.51
N GLU A 350 14.35 6.58 24.44
CA GLU A 350 15.02 7.31 25.52
C GLU A 350 14.78 8.80 25.35
#